data_AF-A0A2A6P0V2-F1
#
_entry.id   AF-A0A2A6P0V2-F1
#
_cell.length_a   1.000
_cell.length_b   1.000
_cell.length_c   1.000
_cell.angle_alpha   90.00
_cell.angle_beta   90.00
_cell.angle_gamma   90.00
#
_symmetry.space_group_name_H-M   'P 1'
#
loop_
_entity.id
_entity.type
_entity.pdbx_description
1 polymer ?
#
loop_
_entity_poly.entity_id
_entity_poly.type
_entity_poly.pdbx_seq_one_letter_code
_entity_poly.pdbx_strand_id
1 'polypeptide(L)'
;MNNETSGRGLGDQPSWPGTTPERAGSQPGAGSSGAEGATDRSLQQAVREDLDELRQFADERTEEAKEAVSQIAEEEKNLTARQLSSVAMALEKVGGELEQTDQRALGRYAKRMGSSLQGFARDIEGRDLSDIAGMAEDFGRKQPLAFLGMAAIAGLAASRFLTASAHRRSRRSVSQPSSPSPSPSASNKPGEGGWNFEEDRRNG
;
A
#
# COMPACT_ATOMS: atom_id res chain seq x y z
N MET A 1 -53.22 51.09 43.57
CA MET A 1 -52.16 50.07 43.64
C MET A 1 -52.82 48.72 43.37
N ASN A 2 -52.67 47.99 42.26
CA ASN A 2 -51.60 47.93 41.26
C ASN A 2 -52.13 47.49 39.87
N ASN A 3 -51.37 47.98 38.88
CA ASN A 3 -51.34 47.84 37.42
C ASN A 3 -51.38 46.41 36.84
N GLU A 4 -52.07 46.18 35.71
CA GLU A 4 -51.55 46.12 34.31
C GLU A 4 -50.73 44.85 33.98
N THR A 5 -51.31 43.91 33.23
CA THR A 5 -51.09 43.62 31.78
C THR A 5 -49.74 42.99 31.40
N SER A 6 -49.84 41.82 30.75
CA SER A 6 -49.16 41.41 29.50
C SER A 6 -48.42 40.07 29.56
N GLY A 7 -48.81 39.15 28.67
CA GLY A 7 -48.08 37.92 28.37
C GLY A 7 -48.93 36.87 27.67
N ARG A 8 -49.16 37.04 26.36
CA ARG A 8 -49.84 36.09 25.46
C ARG A 8 -48.98 34.84 25.20
N GLY A 9 -49.63 33.72 24.86
CA GLY A 9 -49.17 32.89 23.73
C GLY A 9 -49.08 31.38 23.93
N LEU A 10 -50.15 30.68 23.51
CA LEU A 10 -50.20 29.51 22.61
C LEU A 10 -49.31 28.27 22.87
N GLY A 11 -49.97 27.12 22.89
CA GLY A 11 -49.35 25.80 22.73
C GLY A 11 -50.36 24.68 22.86
N ASP A 12 -51.16 24.49 21.82
CA ASP A 12 -52.09 23.37 21.59
C ASP A 12 -51.51 21.99 21.95
N GLN A 13 -52.29 21.19 22.68
CA GLN A 13 -52.24 19.73 22.65
C GLN A 13 -53.62 19.25 22.21
N PRO A 14 -53.72 18.44 21.14
CA PRO A 14 -54.73 17.38 21.20
C PRO A 14 -54.35 16.06 20.52
N SER A 15 -54.63 15.00 21.31
CA SER A 15 -55.33 13.75 20.98
C SER A 15 -54.78 12.80 19.91
N TRP A 16 -54.64 11.53 20.32
CA TRP A 16 -54.99 10.40 19.47
C TRP A 16 -55.94 9.42 20.20
N PRO A 17 -56.99 8.91 19.52
CA PRO A 17 -57.97 7.98 20.07
C PRO A 17 -57.49 6.51 20.00
N GLY A 18 -58.02 5.71 20.93
CA GLY A 18 -57.66 4.30 21.11
C GLY A 18 -58.06 3.39 19.94
N THR A 19 -57.33 2.29 19.81
CA THR A 19 -57.71 1.12 19.00
C THR A 19 -57.64 -0.14 19.86
N THR A 20 -58.73 -0.89 19.80
CA THR A 20 -58.99 -2.21 20.40
C THR A 20 -58.06 -3.28 19.80
N PRO A 21 -57.70 -4.34 20.54
CA PRO A 21 -56.87 -5.42 20.00
C PRO A 21 -57.74 -6.40 19.19
N GLU A 22 -57.65 -6.37 17.87
CA GLU A 22 -58.19 -7.41 17.00
C GLU A 22 -57.15 -8.53 16.84
N ARG A 23 -57.47 -9.71 17.36
CA ARG A 23 -56.73 -10.95 17.19
C ARG A 23 -57.41 -11.80 16.13
N ALA A 24 -56.84 -11.90 14.93
CA ALA A 24 -57.05 -13.04 14.02
C ALA A 24 -55.99 -13.06 12.90
N GLY A 25 -55.35 -14.21 12.71
CA GLY A 25 -54.60 -14.51 11.47
C GLY A 25 -53.15 -14.92 11.66
N SER A 26 -52.92 -16.14 12.19
CA SER A 26 -51.65 -16.83 12.07
C SER A 26 -51.42 -17.25 10.62
N GLN A 27 -50.33 -16.79 9.98
CA GLN A 27 -49.79 -17.41 8.77
C GLN A 27 -48.25 -17.37 8.82
N PRO A 28 -47.57 -18.52 9.00
CA PRO A 28 -46.12 -18.57 9.00
C PRO A 28 -45.61 -18.62 7.56
N GLY A 29 -45.21 -17.46 7.04
CA GLY A 29 -44.45 -17.36 5.79
C GLY A 29 -43.02 -17.82 6.01
N ALA A 30 -42.72 -19.04 5.57
CA ALA A 30 -41.38 -19.58 5.47
C ALA A 30 -40.50 -18.75 4.51
N GLY A 31 -39.22 -18.60 4.86
CA GLY A 31 -38.16 -18.30 3.89
C GLY A 31 -37.35 -17.03 4.15
N SER A 32 -36.50 -17.04 5.17
CA SER A 32 -35.28 -16.20 5.16
C SER A 32 -34.02 -16.89 5.68
N SER A 33 -34.10 -18.11 6.20
CA SER A 33 -32.94 -18.93 6.58
C SER A 33 -32.31 -19.74 5.44
N GLY A 34 -32.78 -19.57 4.19
CA GLY A 34 -32.30 -20.30 3.00
C GLY A 34 -31.40 -19.50 2.06
N ALA A 35 -31.37 -18.17 2.16
CA ALA A 35 -30.61 -17.30 1.26
C ALA A 35 -29.12 -17.19 1.64
N GLU A 36 -28.82 -17.21 2.94
CA GLU A 36 -27.44 -17.14 3.46
C GLU A 36 -26.67 -18.43 3.12
N GLY A 37 -27.27 -19.61 3.35
CA GLY A 37 -26.65 -20.90 3.01
C GLY A 37 -26.59 -21.22 1.51
N ALA A 38 -27.38 -20.55 0.66
CA ALA A 38 -27.28 -20.69 -0.80
C ALA A 38 -26.16 -19.80 -1.37
N THR A 39 -26.01 -18.59 -0.84
CA THR A 39 -24.99 -17.62 -1.25
C THR A 39 -23.59 -18.01 -0.76
N ASP A 40 -23.47 -18.55 0.46
CA ASP A 40 -22.20 -19.09 0.95
C ASP A 40 -21.73 -20.31 0.14
N ARG A 41 -22.66 -21.17 -0.29
CA ARG A 41 -22.31 -22.35 -1.09
C ARG A 41 -21.89 -21.98 -2.51
N SER A 42 -22.55 -21.01 -3.14
CA SER A 42 -22.17 -20.54 -4.48
C SER A 42 -20.83 -19.80 -4.46
N LEU A 43 -20.58 -18.96 -3.45
CA LEU A 43 -19.31 -18.28 -3.26
C LEU A 43 -18.19 -19.28 -2.95
N GLN A 44 -18.41 -20.24 -2.07
CA GLN A 44 -17.40 -21.28 -1.80
C GLN A 44 -17.10 -22.12 -3.03
N GLN A 45 -18.10 -22.42 -3.86
CA GLN A 45 -17.89 -23.18 -5.08
C GLN A 45 -17.10 -22.37 -6.11
N ALA A 46 -17.46 -21.11 -6.34
CA ALA A 46 -16.71 -20.22 -7.22
C ALA A 46 -15.26 -20.04 -6.75
N VAL A 47 -15.05 -19.88 -5.44
CA VAL A 47 -13.71 -19.76 -4.84
C VAL A 47 -12.92 -21.06 -5.01
N ARG A 48 -13.55 -22.23 -4.90
CA ARG A 48 -12.87 -23.54 -5.12
C ARG A 48 -12.45 -23.74 -6.57
N GLU A 49 -13.35 -23.43 -7.50
CA GLU A 49 -13.06 -23.53 -8.94
C GLU A 49 -11.89 -22.59 -9.33
N ASP A 50 -11.92 -21.34 -8.86
CA ASP A 50 -10.83 -20.37 -9.06
C ASP A 50 -9.53 -20.81 -8.37
N LEU A 51 -9.61 -21.37 -7.15
CA LEU A 51 -8.47 -21.93 -6.43
C LEU A 51 -7.81 -23.11 -7.16
N ASP A 52 -8.60 -24.00 -7.77
CA ASP A 52 -8.07 -25.17 -8.48
C ASP A 52 -7.36 -24.76 -9.77
N GLU A 53 -7.89 -23.79 -10.51
CA GLU A 53 -7.22 -23.21 -11.69
C GLU A 53 -5.94 -22.45 -11.29
N LEU A 54 -6.01 -21.61 -10.25
CA LEU A 54 -4.85 -20.90 -9.70
C LEU A 54 -3.77 -21.85 -9.22
N ARG A 55 -4.12 -22.97 -8.58
CA ARG A 55 -3.16 -23.97 -8.10
C ARG A 55 -2.42 -24.63 -9.26
N GLN A 56 -3.12 -25.07 -10.30
CA GLN A 56 -2.48 -25.68 -11.47
C GLN A 56 -1.51 -24.70 -12.15
N PHE A 57 -1.95 -23.46 -12.35
CA PHE A 57 -1.08 -22.42 -12.91
C PHE A 57 0.10 -22.11 -12.00
N ALA A 58 -0.12 -22.05 -10.69
CA ALA A 58 0.94 -21.82 -9.72
C ALA A 58 1.97 -22.95 -9.73
N ASP A 59 1.55 -24.22 -9.73
CA ASP A 59 2.45 -25.37 -9.74
C ASP A 59 3.36 -25.37 -10.98
N GLU A 60 2.80 -25.10 -12.17
CA GLU A 60 3.57 -25.03 -13.42
C GLU A 60 4.58 -23.88 -13.43
N ARG A 61 4.25 -22.75 -12.81
CA ARG A 61 5.11 -21.56 -12.76
C ARG A 61 6.08 -21.51 -11.58
N THR A 62 5.83 -22.32 -10.55
CA THR A 62 6.61 -22.27 -9.30
C THR A 62 8.04 -22.76 -9.51
N GLU A 63 8.26 -23.80 -10.32
CA GLU A 63 9.61 -24.35 -10.55
C GLU A 63 10.52 -23.32 -11.24
N GLU A 64 10.06 -22.72 -12.34
CA GLU A 64 10.79 -21.67 -13.06
C GLU A 64 11.06 -20.44 -12.20
N ALA A 65 10.04 -20.00 -11.45
CA ALA A 65 10.16 -18.84 -10.57
C ALA A 65 11.12 -19.10 -9.40
N LYS A 66 11.13 -20.31 -8.83
CA LYS A 66 12.00 -20.67 -7.71
C LYS A 66 13.46 -20.58 -8.09
N GLU A 67 13.84 -21.09 -9.26
CA GLU A 67 15.23 -21.04 -9.72
C GLU A 67 15.68 -19.60 -9.99
N ALA A 68 14.87 -18.81 -10.71
CA ALA A 68 15.18 -17.41 -10.99
C ALA A 68 15.28 -16.55 -9.72
N VAL A 69 14.37 -16.75 -8.76
CA VAL A 69 14.37 -16.02 -7.49
C VAL A 69 15.55 -16.45 -6.62
N SER A 70 15.91 -17.74 -6.61
CA SER A 70 17.02 -18.23 -5.77
C SER A 70 18.35 -17.55 -6.08
N GLN A 71 18.69 -17.43 -7.37
CA GLN A 71 19.94 -16.81 -7.82
C GLN A 71 20.04 -15.33 -7.43
N ILE A 72 18.95 -14.57 -7.57
CA ILE A 72 18.92 -13.14 -7.28
C ILE A 72 18.89 -12.90 -5.76
N ALA A 73 18.12 -13.72 -5.04
CA ALA A 73 17.90 -13.52 -3.61
C ALA A 73 19.13 -13.88 -2.76
N GLU A 74 19.93 -14.88 -3.15
CA GLU A 74 21.16 -15.23 -2.43
C GLU A 74 22.16 -14.07 -2.38
N GLU A 75 22.26 -13.28 -3.46
CA GLU A 75 23.17 -12.14 -3.54
C GLU A 75 22.68 -10.92 -2.74
N GLU A 76 21.37 -10.63 -2.80
CA GLU A 76 20.78 -9.44 -2.15
C GLU A 76 20.37 -9.67 -0.68
N LYS A 77 20.34 -10.91 -0.22
CA LYS A 77 19.89 -11.30 1.11
C LYS A 77 20.67 -10.62 2.23
N ASN A 78 22.00 -10.64 2.17
CA ASN A 78 22.84 -10.04 3.21
C ASN A 78 22.67 -8.51 3.27
N LEU A 79 22.46 -7.88 2.12
CA LEU A 79 22.16 -6.44 2.05
C LEU A 79 20.81 -6.13 2.69
N THR A 80 19.79 -6.94 2.37
CA THR A 80 18.44 -6.81 2.90
C THR A 80 18.39 -7.03 4.41
N ALA A 81 19.06 -8.08 4.92
CA ALA A 81 19.17 -8.36 6.35
C ALA A 81 19.76 -7.17 7.13
N ARG A 82 20.81 -6.54 6.60
CA ARG A 82 21.41 -5.34 7.20
C ARG A 82 20.45 -4.15 7.24
N GLN A 83 19.65 -3.96 6.19
CA GLN A 83 18.64 -2.89 6.16
C GLN A 83 17.52 -3.16 7.17
N LEU A 84 17.02 -4.39 7.25
CA LEU A 84 16.03 -4.79 8.25
C LEU A 84 16.56 -4.61 9.68
N SER A 85 17.82 -4.98 9.94
CA SER A 85 18.47 -4.77 11.23
C SER A 85 18.54 -3.28 11.60
N SER A 86 18.83 -2.42 10.61
CA SER A 86 18.87 -0.96 10.81
C SER A 86 17.50 -0.39 11.17
N VAL A 87 16.45 -0.84 10.49
CA VAL A 87 15.06 -0.46 10.79
C VAL A 87 14.64 -0.98 12.17
N ALA A 88 14.98 -2.22 12.50
CA ALA A 88 14.71 -2.83 13.80
C ALA A 88 15.35 -2.03 14.95
N MET A 89 16.63 -1.65 14.80
CA MET A 89 17.33 -0.80 15.77
C MET A 89 16.67 0.57 15.92
N ALA A 90 16.20 1.17 14.82
CA ALA A 90 15.49 2.44 14.87
C ALA A 90 14.16 2.31 15.63
N LEU A 91 13.36 1.27 15.35
CA LEU A 91 12.12 1.00 16.08
C LEU A 91 12.37 0.72 17.56
N GLU A 92 13.40 -0.04 17.88
CA GLU A 92 13.77 -0.34 19.27
C GLU A 92 14.17 0.92 20.03
N LYS A 93 14.99 1.78 19.40
CA LYS A 93 15.40 3.06 19.97
C LYS A 93 14.21 3.99 20.21
N VAL A 94 13.34 4.16 19.21
CA VAL A 94 12.11 4.94 19.32
C VAL A 94 11.20 4.35 20.40
N GLY A 95 11.04 3.03 20.43
CA GLY A 95 10.26 2.34 21.45
C GLY A 95 10.79 2.58 22.86
N GLY A 96 12.11 2.54 23.05
CA GLY A 96 12.76 2.87 24.32
C GLY A 96 12.55 4.32 24.76
N GLU A 97 12.49 5.26 23.82
CA GLU A 97 12.23 6.68 24.10
C GLU A 97 10.74 6.93 24.45
N LEU A 98 9.82 6.29 23.73
CA LEU A 98 8.39 6.33 24.01
C LEU A 98 8.03 5.61 25.32
N GLU A 99 8.78 4.56 25.69
CA GLU A 99 8.60 3.83 26.94
C GLU A 99 8.92 4.70 28.17
N GLN A 100 9.84 5.66 28.01
CA GLN A 100 10.23 6.62 29.05
C GLN A 100 9.32 7.85 29.11
N THR A 101 8.46 8.05 28.09
CA THR A 101 7.48 9.15 27.99
C THR A 101 6.10 8.68 28.48
N ASP A 102 5.07 9.53 28.40
CA ASP A 102 3.68 9.17 28.73
C ASP A 102 3.11 8.01 27.90
N GLN A 103 3.71 7.69 26.75
CA GLN A 103 3.25 6.65 25.82
C GLN A 103 3.85 5.27 26.10
N ARG A 104 3.95 4.87 27.37
CA ARG A 104 4.67 3.64 27.78
C ARG A 104 4.19 2.36 27.09
N ALA A 105 2.88 2.22 26.90
CA ALA A 105 2.30 1.05 26.24
C ALA A 105 2.74 0.93 24.77
N LEU A 106 2.74 2.06 24.06
CA LEU A 106 3.20 2.13 22.67
C LEU A 106 4.71 1.94 22.58
N GLY A 107 5.48 2.51 23.51
CA GLY A 107 6.92 2.31 23.60
C GLY A 107 7.31 0.85 23.78
N ARG A 108 6.67 0.14 24.73
CA ARG A 108 6.87 -1.30 24.92
C ARG A 108 6.52 -2.13 23.68
N TYR A 109 5.46 -1.77 22.98
CA TYR A 109 5.05 -2.45 21.76
C TYR A 109 6.08 -2.26 20.64
N ALA A 110 6.45 -1.01 20.35
CA ALA A 110 7.46 -0.68 19.34
C ALA A 110 8.82 -1.32 19.64
N LYS A 111 9.25 -1.31 20.90
CA LYS A 111 10.47 -1.98 21.36
C LYS A 111 10.42 -3.49 21.09
N ARG A 112 9.31 -4.15 21.44
CA ARG A 112 9.14 -5.59 21.21
C ARG A 112 9.10 -5.94 19.72
N MET A 113 8.54 -5.08 18.89
CA MET A 113 8.59 -5.22 17.44
C MET A 113 10.03 -5.09 16.92
N GLY A 114 10.77 -4.09 17.39
CA GLY A 114 12.19 -3.90 17.07
C GLY A 114 13.02 -5.15 17.41
N SER A 115 12.93 -5.66 18.64
CA SER A 115 13.69 -6.86 19.05
C SER A 115 13.28 -8.10 18.26
N SER A 116 11.98 -8.29 17.98
CA SER A 116 11.50 -9.41 17.15
C SER A 116 12.03 -9.32 15.71
N LEU A 117 12.03 -8.11 15.14
CA LEU A 117 12.51 -7.86 13.78
C LEU A 117 14.03 -8.02 13.67
N GLN A 118 14.78 -7.66 14.72
CA GLN A 118 16.22 -7.87 14.78
C GLN A 118 16.58 -9.36 14.82
N GLY A 119 15.84 -10.15 15.62
CA GLY A 119 15.97 -11.61 15.63
C GLY A 119 15.72 -12.19 14.25
N PHE A 120 14.63 -11.77 13.60
CA PHE A 120 14.29 -12.19 12.25
C PHE A 120 15.35 -11.81 11.20
N ALA A 121 15.90 -10.59 11.27
CA ALA A 121 16.94 -10.14 10.35
C ALA A 121 18.23 -10.97 10.49
N ARG A 122 18.61 -11.33 11.73
CA ARG A 122 19.78 -12.16 12.02
C ARG A 122 19.55 -13.62 11.60
N ASP A 123 18.35 -14.15 11.83
CA ASP A 123 17.96 -15.49 11.37
C ASP A 123 17.98 -15.57 9.85
N ILE A 124 17.62 -14.50 9.14
CA ILE A 124 17.75 -14.45 7.68
C ILE A 124 19.22 -14.52 7.30
N GLU A 125 20.09 -13.64 7.77
CA GLU A 125 21.51 -13.53 7.36
C GLU A 125 22.27 -14.87 7.28
N GLY A 126 22.03 -15.78 8.22
CA GLY A 126 22.74 -17.06 8.31
C GLY A 126 22.05 -18.30 7.72
N ARG A 127 20.83 -18.19 7.19
CA ARG A 127 20.05 -19.36 6.70
C ARG A 127 20.13 -19.54 5.19
N ASP A 128 19.61 -20.63 4.65
CA ASP A 128 19.40 -20.76 3.20
C ASP A 128 18.02 -20.23 2.80
N LEU A 129 17.83 -19.94 1.52
CA LEU A 129 16.54 -19.46 1.01
C LEU A 129 15.43 -20.50 1.19
N SER A 130 15.79 -21.78 1.07
CA SER A 130 14.91 -22.94 1.32
C SER A 130 14.37 -22.96 2.75
N ASP A 131 15.20 -22.59 3.74
CA ASP A 131 14.76 -22.51 5.13
C ASP A 131 13.78 -21.35 5.36
N ILE A 132 14.03 -20.21 4.69
CA ILE A 132 13.15 -19.04 4.78
C ILE A 132 11.79 -19.36 4.14
N ALA A 133 11.79 -20.05 2.99
CA ALA A 133 10.57 -20.52 2.36
C ALA A 133 9.80 -21.48 3.29
N GLY A 134 10.50 -22.42 3.94
CA GLY A 134 9.89 -23.32 4.93
C GLY A 134 9.26 -22.57 6.11
N MET A 135 9.92 -21.53 6.63
CA MET A 135 9.35 -20.69 7.69
C MET A 135 8.10 -19.92 7.24
N ALA A 136 8.10 -19.41 6.00
CA ALA A 136 6.96 -18.70 5.42
C ALA A 136 5.76 -19.65 5.23
N GLU A 137 6.00 -20.88 4.78
CA GLU A 137 4.97 -21.92 4.66
C GLU A 137 4.37 -22.25 6.04
N ASP A 138 5.25 -22.48 7.02
CA ASP A 138 4.85 -22.76 8.41
C ASP A 138 4.00 -21.62 9.00
N PHE A 139 4.38 -20.37 8.73
CA PHE A 139 3.62 -19.20 9.14
C PHE A 139 2.25 -19.13 8.44
N GLY A 140 2.20 -19.36 7.12
CA GLY A 140 0.97 -19.37 6.34
C GLY A 140 -0.03 -20.42 6.86
N ARG A 141 0.47 -21.59 7.26
CA ARG A 141 -0.35 -22.65 7.87
C ARG A 141 -0.86 -22.29 9.26
N LYS A 142 -0.06 -21.60 10.08
CA LYS A 142 -0.42 -21.17 11.44
C LYS A 142 -1.37 -19.97 11.46
N GLN A 143 -1.20 -19.03 10.53
CA GLN A 143 -1.94 -17.77 10.48
C GLN A 143 -2.38 -17.43 9.05
N PRO A 144 -3.36 -18.17 8.49
CA PRO A 144 -3.79 -18.00 7.09
C PRO A 144 -4.30 -16.58 6.79
N LEU A 145 -5.02 -15.94 7.71
CA LEU A 145 -5.51 -14.57 7.53
C LEU A 145 -4.38 -13.54 7.45
N ALA A 146 -3.33 -13.69 8.26
CA ALA A 146 -2.19 -12.79 8.23
C ALA A 146 -1.39 -12.96 6.93
N PHE A 147 -1.23 -14.20 6.48
CA PHE A 147 -0.57 -14.50 5.21
C PHE A 147 -1.32 -13.89 4.02
N LEU A 148 -2.64 -14.07 3.94
CA LEU A 148 -3.47 -13.46 2.90
C LEU A 148 -3.39 -11.92 2.92
N GLY A 149 -3.41 -11.30 4.10
CA GLY A 149 -3.25 -9.86 4.24
C GLY A 149 -1.90 -9.36 3.72
N MET A 150 -0.80 -10.05 4.07
CA MET A 150 0.53 -9.71 3.56
C MET A 150 0.64 -9.94 2.05
N ALA A 151 0.11 -11.04 1.53
CA ALA A 151 0.11 -11.35 0.10
C ALA A 151 -0.65 -10.28 -0.70
N ALA A 152 -1.80 -9.82 -0.21
CA ALA A 152 -2.56 -8.75 -0.86
C ALA A 152 -1.77 -7.43 -0.90
N ILE A 153 -1.14 -7.04 0.21
CA ILE A 153 -0.28 -5.84 0.27
C ILE A 153 0.91 -5.97 -0.68
N ALA A 154 1.58 -7.13 -0.68
CA ALA A 154 2.71 -7.40 -1.56
C ALA A 154 2.31 -7.37 -3.03
N GLY A 155 1.17 -7.96 -3.40
CA GLY A 155 0.62 -7.92 -4.76
C GLY A 155 0.30 -6.49 -5.22
N LEU A 156 -0.32 -5.68 -4.35
CA LEU A 156 -0.57 -4.27 -4.64
C LEU A 156 0.73 -3.48 -4.82
N ALA A 157 1.72 -3.69 -3.94
CA ALA A 157 3.02 -3.04 -4.03
C ALA A 157 3.76 -3.44 -5.31
N ALA A 158 3.73 -4.72 -5.66
CA ALA A 158 4.29 -5.23 -6.91
C ALA A 158 3.61 -4.58 -8.12
N SER A 159 2.27 -4.56 -8.16
CA SER A 159 1.50 -3.89 -9.22
C SER A 159 1.89 -2.41 -9.37
N ARG A 160 2.06 -1.71 -8.25
CA ARG A 160 2.52 -0.32 -8.22
C ARG A 160 3.93 -0.18 -8.80
N PHE A 161 4.84 -1.08 -8.45
CA PHE A 161 6.21 -1.08 -8.97
C PHE A 161 6.26 -1.37 -10.47
N LEU A 162 5.52 -2.37 -10.95
CA LEU A 162 5.40 -2.68 -12.38
C LEU A 162 4.85 -1.46 -13.16
N THR A 163 3.77 -0.85 -12.67
CA THR A 163 3.16 0.34 -13.27
C THR A 163 4.12 1.54 -13.28
N ALA A 164 4.83 1.76 -12.16
CA ALA A 164 5.81 2.84 -12.04
C ALA A 164 7.04 2.61 -12.94
N SER A 165 7.46 1.36 -13.09
CA SER A 165 8.59 0.97 -13.96
C SER A 165 8.24 1.19 -15.44
N ALA A 166 7.02 0.81 -15.85
CA ALA A 166 6.52 1.06 -17.20
C ALA A 166 6.51 2.57 -17.55
N HIS A 167 6.07 3.43 -16.63
CA HIS A 167 6.08 4.88 -16.83
C HIS A 167 7.50 5.48 -16.95
N ARG A 168 8.50 4.88 -16.29
CA ARG A 168 9.90 5.27 -16.48
C ARG A 168 10.44 4.87 -17.85
N ARG A 169 9.96 3.77 -18.44
CA ARG A 169 10.31 3.38 -19.81
C ARG A 169 9.77 4.39 -20.83
N SER A 170 8.50 4.82 -20.69
CA SER A 170 7.86 5.77 -21.62
C SER A 170 8.47 7.17 -21.60
N ARG A 171 8.97 7.65 -20.45
CA ARG A 171 9.70 8.94 -20.38
C ARG A 171 11.09 8.89 -21.02
N ARG A 172 11.66 7.71 -21.24
CA ARG A 172 12.94 7.55 -21.94
C ARG A 172 12.78 7.50 -23.48
N SER A 173 11.55 7.40 -23.98
CA SER A 173 11.23 7.37 -25.42
C SER A 173 10.92 8.75 -26.03
N VAL A 174 10.80 9.80 -25.21
CA VAL A 174 10.48 11.19 -25.65
C VAL A 174 11.67 12.12 -25.41
N SER A 175 12.86 11.67 -25.78
CA SER A 175 14.08 12.48 -25.88
C SER A 175 14.91 11.84 -27.00
N GLN A 176 14.63 12.09 -28.27
CA GLN A 176 15.18 13.24 -29.00
C GLN A 176 14.48 13.36 -30.38
N PRO A 177 13.74 14.43 -30.70
CA PRO A 177 13.78 14.97 -32.04
C PRO A 177 15.10 15.71 -32.16
N SER A 178 16.06 15.13 -32.88
CA SER A 178 17.26 15.83 -33.33
C SER A 178 16.83 17.04 -34.15
N SER A 179 16.91 18.23 -33.56
CA SER A 179 16.84 19.49 -34.30
C SER A 179 17.90 19.44 -35.40
N PRO A 180 17.55 19.63 -36.69
CA PRO A 180 18.56 19.69 -37.74
C PRO A 180 19.48 20.88 -37.45
N SER A 181 20.77 20.58 -37.29
CA SER A 181 21.81 21.59 -37.11
C SER A 181 21.88 22.49 -38.36
N PRO A 182 21.94 23.82 -38.23
CA PRO A 182 22.25 24.66 -39.38
C PRO A 182 23.70 24.42 -39.81
N SER A 183 23.88 23.92 -41.03
CA SER A 183 25.19 23.74 -41.66
C SER A 183 25.94 25.08 -41.76
N PRO A 184 27.25 25.14 -41.45
CA PRO A 184 28.04 26.32 -41.78
C PRO A 184 28.35 26.31 -43.28
N SER A 185 27.58 27.08 -44.06
CA SER A 185 27.93 27.40 -45.44
C SER A 185 29.18 28.27 -45.45
N ALA A 186 30.32 27.66 -45.71
CA ALA A 186 31.51 28.37 -46.14
C ALA A 186 31.32 28.84 -47.58
N SER A 187 31.03 30.12 -47.79
CA SER A 187 31.24 30.76 -49.09
C SER A 187 31.35 32.29 -48.99
N ASN A 188 32.59 32.76 -49.21
CA ASN A 188 32.94 33.86 -50.12
C ASN A 188 33.01 35.33 -49.60
N LYS A 189 34.24 35.71 -49.19
CA LYS A 189 35.07 36.86 -49.69
C LYS A 189 34.59 38.34 -49.52
N PRO A 190 35.51 39.32 -49.67
CA PRO A 190 35.68 40.46 -48.76
C PRO A 190 35.12 41.80 -49.28
N GLY A 191 34.95 42.75 -48.35
CA GLY A 191 34.70 44.18 -48.61
C GLY A 191 34.49 44.89 -47.27
N GLU A 192 35.51 45.56 -46.76
CA GLU A 192 35.66 47.02 -46.83
C GLU A 192 34.87 47.79 -45.76
N GLY A 193 35.62 48.53 -44.95
CA GLY A 193 35.20 49.84 -44.44
C GLY A 193 34.63 49.87 -43.03
N GLY A 194 35.33 50.58 -42.14
CA GLY A 194 34.65 51.31 -41.06
C GLY A 194 35.30 51.21 -39.70
N TRP A 195 36.15 52.19 -39.41
CA TRP A 195 36.69 52.57 -38.11
C TRP A 195 35.68 52.50 -36.95
N ASN A 196 36.13 52.16 -35.74
CA ASN A 196 36.47 53.18 -34.75
C ASN A 196 37.00 52.56 -33.45
N PHE A 197 38.21 53.02 -33.14
CA PHE A 197 38.84 53.08 -31.84
C PHE A 197 38.03 54.02 -30.96
N GLU A 198 37.67 53.59 -29.74
CA GLU A 198 37.76 54.48 -28.58
C GLU A 198 37.79 53.63 -27.31
N GLU A 199 38.98 53.62 -26.71
CA GLU A 199 39.21 53.28 -25.32
C GLU A 199 38.32 54.15 -24.43
N ASP A 200 37.49 53.52 -23.58
CA ASP A 200 37.20 54.11 -22.29
C ASP A 200 37.27 53.06 -21.19
N ARG A 201 38.51 52.62 -20.94
CA ARG A 201 38.92 52.27 -19.58
C ARG A 201 39.60 53.49 -18.98
N ARG A 202 38.87 54.31 -18.22
CA ARG A 202 39.38 54.88 -16.98
C ARG A 202 38.32 55.64 -16.16
N ASN A 203 38.30 55.26 -14.88
CA ASN A 203 38.09 56.10 -13.69
C ASN A 203 36.66 56.26 -13.15
N GLY A 204 36.55 55.97 -11.86
CA GLY A 204 35.43 56.26 -10.98
C GLY A 204 35.44 55.35 -9.77
#